data_AF-F0Y1Q2-F1
#
_entry.id   AF-F0Y1Q2-F1
#
_cell.length_a   1.000
_cell.length_b   1.000
_cell.length_c   1.000
_cell.angle_alpha   90.00
_cell.angle_beta   90.00
_cell.angle_gamma   90.00
#
_symmetry.space_group_name_H-M   'P 1'
#
loop_
_entity.id
_entity.type
_entity.pdbx_description
1 polymer ?
#
loop_
_entity_poly.entity_id
_entity_poly.type
_entity_poly.pdbx_seq_one_letter_code
_entity_poly.pdbx_strand_id
1 'polypeptide(L)' 'WSAEEDALLLKAIEANGTRKWSVLASHLPGRTGKQCRERWHNQLNPDISKSPWTEDEDR' A
#
# COMPACT_ATOMS: atom_id res chain seq x y z
N TRP A 1 -4.54 -3.29 -8.13
CA TRP A 1 -3.34 -2.49 -8.00
C TRP A 1 -2.58 -2.60 -9.30
N SER A 2 -2.97 -1.76 -10.23
CA SER A 2 -2.14 -1.42 -11.38
C SER A 2 -1.02 -0.49 -10.94
N ALA A 3 0.01 -0.37 -11.78
CA ALA A 3 1.12 0.56 -11.53
C ALA A 3 0.64 2.01 -11.34
N GLU A 4 -0.42 2.42 -12.06
CA GLU A 4 -1.04 3.74 -11.90
C GLU A 4 -1.70 3.91 -10.53
N GLU A 5 -2.46 2.91 -10.07
CA GLU A 5 -3.08 2.93 -8.73
C GLU A 5 -2.02 3.00 -7.63
N ASP A 6 -0.95 2.20 -7.76
CA ASP A 6 0.16 2.22 -6.82
C ASP A 6 0.88 3.57 -6.82
N ALA A 7 1.17 4.15 -8.00
CA ALA A 7 1.82 5.45 -8.11
C ALA A 7 0.98 6.57 -7.48
N LEU A 8 -0.34 6.57 -7.70
CA LEU A 8 -1.27 7.50 -7.05
C LEU A 8 -1.26 7.33 -5.53
N LEU A 9 -1.30 6.09 -5.05
CA LEU A 9 -1.25 5.80 -3.62
C LEU A 9 0.07 6.28 -2.99
N LEU A 10 1.21 5.95 -3.61
CA LEU A 10 2.54 6.36 -3.16
C LEU A 10 2.66 7.89 -3.08
N LYS A 11 2.25 8.60 -4.15
CA LYS A 11 2.28 10.06 -4.21
C LYS A 11 1.39 10.70 -3.14
N ALA A 12 0.21 10.13 -2.92
CA ALA A 12 -0.72 10.64 -1.93
C ALA A 12 -0.21 10.39 -0.49
N ILE A 13 0.48 9.28 -0.24
CA ILE A 13 1.16 8.96 1.02
C ILE A 13 2.38 9.86 1.25
N GLU A 14 3.16 10.14 0.22
CA GLU A 14 4.29 11.08 0.31
C GLU A 14 3.81 12.48 0.71
N ALA A 15 2.67 12.92 0.16
CA ALA A 15 2.09 14.23 0.45
C ALA A 15 1.37 14.31 1.82
N ASN A 16 0.64 13.27 2.24
CA ASN A 16 -0.26 13.32 3.40
C ASN A 16 0.13 12.37 4.56
N GLY A 17 1.09 11.49 4.34
CA GLY A 17 1.44 10.38 5.22
C GLY A 17 0.44 9.23 5.19
N THR A 18 0.77 8.18 5.96
CA THR A 18 0.00 6.92 6.08
C THR A 18 -1.13 6.99 7.11
N ARG A 19 -1.55 8.20 7.52
CA ARG A 19 -2.51 8.38 8.62
C ARG A 19 -3.94 8.52 8.15
N LYS A 20 -4.17 8.89 6.89
CA LYS A 20 -5.49 9.26 6.35
C LYS A 20 -5.89 8.41 5.13
N TRP A 21 -5.95 7.10 5.30
CA TRP A 21 -6.27 6.16 4.21
C TRP A 21 -7.60 6.44 3.49
N SER A 22 -8.61 6.92 4.19
CA SER A 22 -9.89 7.29 3.58
C SER A 22 -9.76 8.44 2.57
N VAL A 23 -8.85 9.38 2.84
CA VAL A 23 -8.54 10.48 1.92
C VAL A 23 -7.76 9.95 0.72
N LEU A 24 -6.75 9.10 0.97
CA LEU A 24 -5.97 8.46 -0.11
C LEU A 24 -6.88 7.67 -1.07
N ALA A 25 -7.86 6.95 -0.53
CA ALA A 25 -8.82 6.18 -1.32
C ALA A 25 -9.75 7.06 -2.15
N SER A 26 -10.02 8.31 -1.77
CA SER A 26 -10.83 9.23 -2.58
C SER A 26 -10.15 9.59 -3.92
N HIS A 27 -8.82 9.43 -4.02
CA HIS A 27 -8.08 9.60 -5.26
C HIS A 27 -8.06 8.34 -6.14
N LEU A 28 -8.55 7.21 -5.63
CA LEU A 28 -8.53 5.91 -6.28
C LEU A 28 -9.97 5.40 -6.47
N PRO A 29 -10.61 5.67 -7.62
CA PRO A 29 -11.98 5.22 -7.86
C PRO A 29 -12.07 3.69 -7.78
N GLY A 30 -13.02 3.18 -6.99
CA GLY A 30 -13.19 1.74 -6.78
C GLY A 30 -12.26 1.12 -5.73
N ARG A 31 -11.45 1.92 -5.03
CA ARG A 31 -10.66 1.48 -3.87
C ARG A 31 -11.15 2.11 -2.58
N THR A 32 -10.98 1.36 -1.50
CA THR A 32 -11.31 1.80 -0.14
C THR A 32 -10.06 2.08 0.67
N GLY A 33 -10.18 2.88 1.73
CA GLY A 33 -9.06 3.18 2.62
C GLY A 33 -8.44 1.92 3.23
N LYS A 34 -9.26 0.90 3.54
CA LYS A 34 -8.77 -0.40 4.00
C LYS A 34 -7.83 -1.05 2.99
N GLN A 35 -8.24 -1.12 1.73
CA GLN A 35 -7.42 -1.72 0.66
C GLN A 35 -6.12 -0.94 0.44
N CYS A 36 -6.16 0.40 0.53
CA CYS A 36 -4.98 1.25 0.42
C CYS A 36 -3.98 0.97 1.54
N ARG A 37 -4.47 0.83 2.78
CA ARG A 37 -3.64 0.47 3.94
C ARG A 37 -3.00 -0.91 3.74
N GLU A 38 -3.80 -1.93 3.42
CA GLU A 38 -3.30 -3.29 3.20
C GLU A 38 -2.25 -3.34 2.08
N ARG A 39 -2.49 -2.63 0.96
CA ARG A 39 -1.51 -2.56 -0.13
C ARG A 39 -0.20 -1.95 0.33
N TRP A 40 -0.25 -0.83 1.05
CA TRP A 40 0.94 -0.19 1.57
C TRP A 40 1.67 -1.10 2.55
N HIS A 41 0.97 -1.60 3.56
CA HIS A 41 1.57 -2.42 4.62
C HIS A 41 1.94 -3.85 4.21
N ASN A 42 1.61 -4.30 3.00
CA ASN A 42 2.02 -5.61 2.52
C ASN A 42 3.03 -5.53 1.37
N GLN A 43 3.05 -4.46 0.58
CA GLN A 43 3.83 -4.43 -0.67
C GLN A 43 4.57 -3.11 -0.97
N LEU A 44 4.08 -1.95 -0.51
CA LEU A 44 4.66 -0.66 -0.88
C LEU A 44 5.49 0.01 0.22
N ASN A 45 5.31 -0.39 1.48
CA ASN A 45 6.06 0.18 2.59
C ASN A 45 7.55 -0.19 2.45
N PRO A 46 8.46 0.79 2.29
CA PRO A 46 9.90 0.51 2.16
C PRO A 46 10.49 -0.13 3.43
N ASP A 47 9.82 0.02 4.57
CA ASP A 47 10.21 -0.57 5.86
C ASP A 47 9.84 -2.06 5.96
N ILE A 48 8.97 -2.56 5.08
CA ILE A 48 8.82 -3.99 4.89
C ILE A 48 10.10 -4.43 4.19
N SER A 49 11.01 -5.03 4.96
CA SER A 49 12.06 -5.87 4.41
C SER A 49 11.42 -6.77 3.38
N LYS A 50 11.70 -6.50 2.10
CA LYS A 50 11.52 -7.46 0.99
C LYS A 50 12.51 -8.60 1.17
N SER A 51 12.65 -9.14 2.38
CA SER A 51 13.13 -10.50 2.51
C SER A 51 12.16 -11.33 1.69
N PRO A 52 12.64 -12.05 0.66
CA PRO A 52 11.81 -13.07 0.05
C PRO A 52 11.30 -13.93 1.21
N TRP A 53 10.05 -14.37 1.15
CA TRP A 53 9.59 -15.47 1.97
C TRP A 53 10.66 -16.57 1.84
N THR A 54 11.53 -16.72 2.85
CA THR A 54 12.34 -17.92 2.96
C THR A 54 11.32 -19.02 3.22
N GLU A 55 11.37 -20.07 2.41
CA GLU A 55 10.46 -21.23 2.35
C GLU A 55 10.33 -22.04 3.68
N ASP A 56 10.50 -21.42 4.85
CA ASP A 56 10.49 -22.07 6.17
C ASP A 56 9.14 -21.92 6.92
N GLU A 57 8.07 -21.52 6.22
CA GLU A 57 6.71 -21.44 6.78
C GLU A 57 5.75 -22.39 6.02
N ASP A 58 6.20 -23.62 5.80
CA ASP A 58 5.33 -24.78 5.55
C ASP A 58 5.86 -26.00 6.34
N ARG A 59 5.40 -26.14 7.58
CA ARG A 59 5.52 -27.40 8.35
C ARG A 59 4.28 -27.65 9.21
#